data_AF-A0AAE1QC65-F1
#
_entry.id   AF-A0AAE1QC65-F1
#
_cell.length_a   1.000
_cell.length_b   1.000
_cell.length_c   1.000
_cell.angle_alpha   90.00
_cell.angle_beta   90.00
_cell.angle_gamma   90.00
#
_symmetry.space_group_name_H-M   'P 1'
#
loop_
_entity.id
_entity.type
_entity.pdbx_description
1 polymer ?
#
loop_
_entity_poly.entity_id
_entity_poly.type
_entity_poly.pdbx_seq_one_letter_code
_entity_poly.pdbx_strand_id
1 'polypeptide(L)'
;MPSASQDLSSTPAMPSASQDLSSTPAMSSASQDLSSTPAMPSASQDLPSTSAMPSASNSEIEKLKLENVKFKFMIEQLQADKENLICALNNAKRSIKTKHKKAVEEYLKPFFTDTQIKCLLNRKSRTHWTEEDIAFALAIRSVSAKCYRWLRMH
;
A
#
# COMPACT_ATOMS: atom_id res chain seq x y z
N MET A 1 -15.88 45.98 4.67
CA MET A 1 -16.95 45.01 4.38
C MET A 1 -16.51 43.65 4.90
N PRO A 2 -17.17 43.09 5.92
CA PRO A 2 -16.95 41.71 6.36
C PRO A 2 -17.77 40.75 5.51
N SER A 3 -17.33 39.50 5.38
CA SER A 3 -18.18 38.40 4.89
C SER A 3 -17.84 37.15 5.70
N ALA A 4 -18.89 36.52 6.23
CA ALA A 4 -18.81 35.45 7.20
C ALA A 4 -18.93 34.07 6.55
N SER A 5 -18.36 33.07 7.22
CA SER A 5 -18.58 31.62 7.09
C SER A 5 -17.91 31.03 8.35
N GLN A 6 -18.54 30.42 9.34
CA GLN A 6 -19.72 29.53 9.39
C GLN A 6 -19.63 28.37 8.38
N ASP A 7 -19.77 27.10 8.76
CA ASP A 7 -19.87 26.53 10.11
C ASP A 7 -19.56 25.02 10.09
N LEU A 8 -19.36 24.42 11.27
CA LEU A 8 -19.63 23.00 11.63
C LEU A 8 -19.27 21.87 10.62
N SER A 9 -18.18 21.13 10.88
CA SER A 9 -18.03 19.75 10.41
C SER A 9 -18.35 18.76 11.54
N SER A 10 -19.62 18.39 11.66
CA SER A 10 -20.12 17.44 12.68
C SER A 10 -19.56 16.03 12.48
N THR A 11 -18.92 15.47 13.51
CA THR A 11 -18.64 14.03 13.61
C THR A 11 -19.93 13.24 13.81
N PRO A 12 -20.19 12.18 13.03
CA PRO A 12 -21.23 11.21 13.36
C PRO A 12 -20.76 10.35 14.54
N ALA A 13 -21.35 10.55 15.70
CA ALA A 13 -21.17 9.65 16.85
C ALA A 13 -21.97 8.36 16.62
N MET A 14 -21.36 7.21 16.92
CA MET A 14 -22.03 5.91 16.95
C MET A 14 -23.09 5.88 18.07
N PRO A 15 -24.35 5.48 17.81
CA PRO A 15 -25.29 5.16 18.88
C PRO A 15 -24.94 3.79 19.46
N SER A 16 -24.57 3.76 20.74
CA SER A 16 -24.38 2.53 21.51
C SER A 16 -25.49 2.42 22.56
N ALA A 17 -26.55 1.68 22.23
CA ALA A 17 -27.66 1.30 23.11
C ALA A 17 -28.41 0.12 22.44
N SER A 18 -28.85 -0.94 23.11
CA SER A 18 -28.86 -1.21 24.55
C SER A 18 -28.69 -2.71 24.83
N GLN A 19 -28.13 -3.07 25.99
CA GLN A 19 -28.58 -4.28 26.70
C GLN A 19 -29.98 -3.99 27.27
N ASP A 20 -30.85 -4.95 27.55
CA ASP A 20 -30.72 -5.88 28.68
C ASP A 20 -32.00 -6.76 28.77
N LEU A 21 -32.00 -7.70 29.73
CA LEU A 21 -33.12 -8.42 30.34
C LEU A 21 -33.56 -9.79 29.77
N SER A 22 -33.10 -10.81 30.51
CA SER A 22 -33.88 -11.96 31.04
C SER A 22 -34.25 -13.11 30.06
N SER A 23 -34.15 -14.40 30.41
CA SER A 23 -33.87 -15.08 31.70
C SER A 23 -33.07 -16.38 31.52
N THR A 24 -32.18 -16.69 32.47
CA THR A 24 -31.70 -18.06 32.80
C THR A 24 -32.66 -18.74 33.81
N PRO A 25 -32.52 -20.04 34.18
CA PRO A 25 -31.61 -21.11 33.73
C PRO A 25 -32.44 -22.26 33.04
N ALA A 26 -32.12 -23.57 32.97
CA ALA A 26 -31.07 -24.41 33.57
C ALA A 26 -30.84 -25.74 32.78
N MET A 27 -29.79 -26.48 33.16
CA MET A 27 -29.62 -27.95 33.12
C MET A 27 -30.02 -28.75 31.86
N SER A 28 -29.02 -29.34 31.21
CA SER A 28 -29.17 -30.55 30.40
C SER A 28 -27.92 -31.41 30.53
N SER A 29 -27.99 -32.44 31.39
CA SER A 29 -26.95 -33.46 31.56
C SER A 29 -27.48 -34.84 31.19
N ALA A 30 -26.86 -35.42 30.17
CA ALA A 30 -26.70 -36.84 29.85
C ALA A 30 -27.62 -37.91 30.52
N SER A 31 -28.46 -38.52 29.66
CA SER A 31 -28.41 -39.94 29.23
C SER A 31 -28.49 -41.12 30.23
N GLN A 32 -28.80 -42.30 29.67
CA GLN A 32 -28.95 -43.64 30.28
C GLN A 32 -30.37 -43.86 30.89
N ASP A 33 -31.12 -44.93 30.62
CA ASP A 33 -30.91 -46.13 29.78
C ASP A 33 -32.29 -46.81 29.48
N LEU A 34 -32.29 -48.03 28.92
CA LEU A 34 -33.35 -49.07 28.87
C LEU A 34 -34.20 -49.20 27.59
N SER A 35 -33.62 -49.97 26.66
CA SER A 35 -34.23 -51.09 25.89
C SER A 35 -35.76 -51.30 25.89
N SER A 36 -36.36 -51.43 24.70
CA SER A 36 -36.92 -52.70 24.16
C SER A 36 -37.94 -52.49 23.03
N THR A 37 -37.74 -53.16 21.89
CA THR A 37 -38.74 -53.38 20.81
C THR A 37 -39.83 -54.36 21.25
N PRO A 38 -41.06 -54.29 20.68
CA PRO A 38 -41.33 -55.08 19.47
C PRO A 38 -42.16 -54.35 18.39
N ALA A 39 -42.16 -54.92 17.18
CA ALA A 39 -42.72 -54.33 15.96
C ALA A 39 -44.20 -54.63 15.74
N MET A 40 -44.89 -53.75 15.00
CA MET A 40 -46.04 -54.05 14.14
C MET A 40 -46.02 -53.13 12.91
N PRO A 41 -46.46 -53.59 11.71
CA PRO A 41 -46.36 -52.82 10.47
C PRO A 41 -47.63 -51.99 10.18
N SER A 42 -47.46 -50.83 9.53
CA SER A 42 -48.53 -50.15 8.79
C SER A 42 -47.93 -49.41 7.59
N ALA A 43 -48.38 -49.77 6.39
CA ALA A 43 -48.04 -49.07 5.17
C ALA A 43 -48.84 -47.77 5.06
N SER A 44 -48.16 -46.64 4.95
CA SER A 44 -48.76 -45.33 4.62
C SER A 44 -47.87 -44.57 3.63
N GLN A 45 -48.07 -44.92 2.37
CA GLN A 45 -47.95 -44.10 1.15
C GLN A 45 -46.76 -43.14 0.99
N ASP A 46 -45.97 -43.41 -0.06
CA ASP A 46 -45.16 -42.40 -0.74
C ASP A 46 -46.00 -41.17 -1.11
N LEU A 47 -45.52 -39.98 -0.73
CA LEU A 47 -46.03 -38.69 -1.20
C LEU A 47 -44.98 -38.02 -2.12
N PRO A 48 -44.99 -38.28 -3.44
CA PRO A 48 -44.18 -37.56 -4.40
C PRO A 48 -44.91 -36.27 -4.84
N SER A 49 -44.78 -35.19 -4.06
CA SER A 49 -45.38 -33.88 -4.39
C SER A 49 -44.44 -32.69 -4.15
N THR A 50 -43.41 -32.63 -4.98
CA THR A 50 -42.90 -31.44 -5.66
C THR A 50 -43.51 -30.07 -5.29
N SER A 51 -42.74 -29.21 -4.62
CA SER A 51 -42.87 -27.74 -4.74
C SER A 51 -41.63 -27.15 -5.44
N ALA A 52 -41.50 -27.47 -6.73
CA ALA A 52 -40.39 -27.00 -7.57
C ALA A 52 -40.52 -25.51 -7.92
N MET A 53 -40.10 -24.62 -7.00
CA MET A 53 -39.77 -23.22 -7.29
C MET A 53 -38.49 -22.75 -6.57
N PRO A 54 -37.30 -23.15 -7.08
CA PRO A 54 -36.11 -22.31 -6.89
C PRO A 54 -35.33 -22.04 -8.19
N SER A 55 -35.81 -22.50 -9.36
CA SER A 55 -35.00 -22.50 -10.59
C SER A 55 -34.63 -21.11 -11.11
N ALA A 56 -35.54 -20.14 -11.04
CA ALA A 56 -35.26 -18.76 -11.49
C ALA A 56 -34.29 -18.02 -10.53
N SER A 57 -34.51 -18.13 -9.22
CA SER A 57 -33.63 -17.52 -8.20
C SER A 57 -32.24 -18.16 -8.19
N ASN A 58 -32.14 -19.50 -8.27
CA ASN A 58 -30.86 -20.19 -8.35
C ASN A 58 -30.11 -19.84 -9.65
N SER A 59 -30.80 -19.71 -10.78
CA SER A 59 -30.17 -19.30 -12.04
C SER A 59 -29.56 -17.88 -11.95
N GLU A 60 -30.26 -16.93 -11.32
CA GLU A 60 -29.73 -15.58 -11.13
C GLU A 60 -28.57 -15.57 -10.12
N ILE A 61 -28.63 -16.39 -9.07
CA ILE A 61 -27.54 -16.59 -8.09
C ILE A 61 -26.28 -17.15 -8.77
N GLU A 62 -26.38 -18.16 -9.65
CA GLU A 62 -25.21 -18.69 -10.37
C GLU A 62 -24.61 -17.66 -11.35
N LYS A 63 -25.46 -16.88 -12.03
CA LYS A 63 -25.01 -15.76 -12.88
C LYS A 63 -24.25 -14.71 -12.07
N LEU A 64 -24.78 -14.30 -10.91
CA LEU A 64 -24.13 -13.36 -10.00
C LEU A 64 -22.82 -13.91 -9.41
N LYS A 65 -22.74 -15.22 -9.10
CA LYS A 65 -21.49 -15.86 -8.70
C LYS A 65 -20.43 -15.77 -9.80
N LEU A 66 -20.79 -16.09 -11.04
CA LEU A 66 -19.90 -16.00 -12.20
C LEU A 66 -19.41 -14.56 -12.43
N GLU A 67 -20.29 -13.57 -12.29
CA GLU A 67 -19.94 -12.16 -12.42
C GLU A 67 -19.01 -11.69 -11.29
N ASN A 68 -19.24 -12.12 -10.05
CA ASN A 68 -18.33 -11.86 -8.93
C ASN A 68 -16.94 -12.48 -9.13
N VAL A 69 -16.83 -13.68 -9.71
CA VAL A 69 -15.54 -14.27 -10.09
C VAL A 69 -14.84 -13.42 -11.14
N LYS A 70 -15.57 -12.94 -12.16
CA LYS A 70 -15.04 -12.04 -13.19
C LYS A 70 -14.57 -10.70 -12.62
N PHE A 71 -15.33 -10.08 -11.72
CA PHE A 71 -14.92 -8.84 -11.05
C PHE A 71 -13.70 -9.05 -10.15
N LYS A 72 -13.64 -10.16 -9.40
CA LYS A 72 -12.47 -10.49 -8.57
C LYS A 72 -11.21 -10.62 -9.43
N PHE A 73 -11.28 -11.35 -10.54
CA PHE A 73 -10.16 -11.47 -11.48
C PHE A 73 -9.74 -10.11 -12.07
N MET A 74 -10.71 -9.26 -12.42
CA MET A 74 -10.44 -7.91 -12.94
C MET A 74 -9.76 -7.00 -11.89
N ILE A 75 -10.17 -7.09 -10.63
CA ILE A 75 -9.53 -6.37 -9.51
C ILE A 75 -8.09 -6.84 -9.33
N GLU A 76 -7.84 -8.14 -9.38
CA GLU A 76 -6.49 -8.73 -9.26
C GLU A 76 -5.58 -8.30 -10.43
N GLN A 77 -6.09 -8.31 -11.66
CA GLN A 77 -5.37 -7.79 -12.83
C GLN A 77 -5.03 -6.29 -12.68
N LEU A 78 -5.99 -5.46 -12.27
CA LEU A 78 -5.78 -4.01 -12.06
C LEU A 78 -4.77 -3.73 -10.93
N GLN A 79 -4.70 -4.59 -9.91
CA GLN A 79 -3.69 -4.51 -8.85
C GLN A 79 -2.29 -4.83 -9.41
N ALA A 80 -2.15 -5.91 -10.18
CA ALA A 80 -0.88 -6.26 -10.83
C ALA A 80 -0.42 -5.16 -11.81
N ASP A 81 -1.31 -4.61 -12.62
CA ASP A 81 -1.01 -3.53 -13.58
C ASP A 81 -0.55 -2.26 -12.85
N LYS A 82 -1.20 -1.90 -11.73
CA LYS A 82 -0.78 -0.79 -10.86
C LYS A 82 0.63 -0.99 -10.31
N GLU A 83 0.97 -2.19 -9.83
CA GLU A 83 2.30 -2.49 -9.32
C GLU A 83 3.37 -2.44 -10.42
N ASN A 84 3.06 -2.99 -11.60
CA ASN A 84 3.91 -2.90 -12.79
C ASN A 84 4.18 -1.44 -13.19
N LEU A 85 3.15 -0.58 -13.19
CA LEU A 85 3.29 0.85 -13.46
C LEU A 85 4.14 1.56 -12.39
N ILE A 86 3.96 1.25 -11.11
CA ILE A 86 4.79 1.80 -10.02
C ILE A 86 6.27 1.40 -10.20
N CYS A 87 6.54 0.14 -10.54
CA CYS A 87 7.88 -0.36 -10.83
C CYS A 87 8.51 0.33 -12.04
N ALA A 88 7.78 0.46 -13.15
CA ALA A 88 8.24 1.16 -14.36
C ALA A 88 8.55 2.64 -14.09
N LEU A 89 7.67 3.34 -13.36
CA LEU A 89 7.83 4.74 -12.95
C LEU A 89 9.10 4.92 -12.08
N ASN A 90 9.30 4.05 -11.10
CA ASN A 90 10.49 4.09 -10.23
C ASN A 90 11.79 3.81 -11.01
N ASN A 91 11.77 2.89 -11.98
CA ASN A 91 12.91 2.62 -12.85
C ASN A 91 13.21 3.81 -13.79
N ALA A 92 12.18 4.45 -14.36
CA ALA A 92 12.32 5.67 -15.16
C ALA A 92 12.93 6.82 -14.33
N LYS A 93 12.42 7.07 -13.12
CA LYS A 93 12.98 8.06 -12.17
C LYS A 93 14.45 7.80 -11.86
N ARG A 94 14.84 6.55 -11.58
CA ARG A 94 16.24 6.16 -11.35
C ARG A 94 17.11 6.40 -12.59
N SER A 95 16.62 6.02 -13.78
CA SER A 95 17.32 6.23 -15.06
C SER A 95 17.58 7.72 -15.32
N ILE A 96 16.55 8.58 -15.18
CA ILE A 96 16.67 10.03 -15.33
C ILE A 96 17.68 10.61 -14.32
N LYS A 97 17.59 10.23 -13.04
CA LYS A 97 18.52 10.70 -12.00
C LYS A 97 19.97 10.33 -12.32
N THR A 98 20.23 9.11 -12.79
CA THR A 98 21.57 8.65 -13.16
C THR A 98 22.08 9.36 -14.43
N LYS A 99 21.24 9.53 -15.46
CA LYS A 99 21.60 10.27 -16.67
C LYS A 99 21.94 11.74 -16.37
N HIS A 100 21.09 12.41 -15.60
CA HIS A 100 21.33 13.80 -15.17
C HIS A 100 22.63 13.92 -14.36
N LYS A 101 22.87 13.01 -13.41
CA LYS A 101 24.12 12.99 -12.64
C LYS A 101 25.35 12.87 -13.56
N LYS A 102 25.35 11.92 -14.50
CA LYS A 102 26.45 11.75 -15.47
C LYS A 102 26.66 12.98 -16.35
N ALA A 103 25.59 13.59 -16.86
CA ALA A 103 25.70 14.79 -17.69
C ALA A 103 26.31 15.99 -16.91
N VAL A 104 25.98 16.13 -15.62
CA VAL A 104 26.59 17.13 -14.74
C VAL A 104 28.06 16.79 -14.44
N GLU A 105 28.40 15.52 -14.21
CA GLU A 105 29.79 15.07 -14.05
C GLU A 105 30.63 15.40 -15.30
N GLU A 106 30.13 15.11 -16.51
CA GLU A 106 30.81 15.42 -17.78
C GLU A 106 31.00 16.93 -18.00
N TYR A 107 30.01 17.76 -17.65
CA TYR A 107 30.11 19.22 -17.76
C TYR A 107 31.10 19.84 -16.76
N LEU A 108 31.26 19.26 -15.57
CA LEU A 108 32.14 19.82 -14.52
C LEU A 108 33.61 19.39 -14.65
N LYS A 109 33.90 18.26 -15.31
CA LYS A 109 35.26 17.71 -15.49
C LYS A 109 36.32 18.71 -15.99
N PRO A 110 36.04 19.66 -16.90
CA PRO A 110 37.06 20.62 -17.34
C PRO A 110 37.49 21.64 -16.28
N PHE A 111 36.74 21.78 -15.18
CA PHE A 111 36.92 22.84 -14.17
C PHE A 111 37.26 22.33 -12.79
N PHE A 112 36.94 21.06 -12.49
CA PHE A 112 37.01 20.47 -11.16
C PHE A 112 37.57 19.05 -11.24
N THR A 113 38.29 18.64 -10.19
CA THR A 113 38.73 17.25 -10.04
C THR A 113 37.54 16.31 -9.80
N ASP A 114 37.70 15.02 -10.07
CA ASP A 114 36.69 14.00 -9.75
C ASP A 114 36.29 14.03 -8.26
N THR A 115 37.24 14.35 -7.36
CA THR A 115 37.02 14.50 -5.92
C THR A 115 36.12 15.69 -5.59
N GLN A 116 36.38 16.86 -6.20
CA GLN A 116 35.58 18.07 -6.04
C GLN A 116 34.17 17.87 -6.59
N ILE A 117 34.04 17.27 -7.79
CA ILE A 117 32.76 16.92 -8.40
C ILE A 117 31.96 15.98 -7.50
N LYS A 118 32.63 14.95 -6.93
CA LYS A 118 32.02 14.03 -5.97
C LYS A 118 31.55 14.74 -4.70
N CYS A 119 32.28 15.71 -4.17
CA CYS A 119 31.85 16.54 -3.04
C CYS A 119 30.62 17.40 -3.38
N LEU A 120 30.62 18.07 -4.53
CA LEU A 120 29.52 18.92 -5.01
C LEU A 120 28.22 18.11 -5.19
N LEU A 121 28.31 16.94 -5.82
CA LEU A 121 27.16 16.07 -6.08
C LEU A 121 26.69 15.30 -4.84
N ASN A 122 27.57 15.03 -3.88
CA ASN A 122 27.27 14.26 -2.67
C ASN A 122 27.61 15.09 -1.42
N ARG A 123 26.78 16.12 -1.15
CA ARG A 123 26.87 17.15 -0.08
C ARG A 123 27.12 16.67 1.37
N LYS A 124 27.30 15.37 1.62
CA LYS A 124 27.47 14.77 2.97
C LYS A 124 28.62 13.74 3.07
N SER A 125 29.52 13.69 2.08
CA SER A 125 30.66 12.75 2.13
C SER A 125 31.87 13.34 2.85
N ARG A 126 32.41 12.59 3.84
CA ARG A 126 33.79 12.82 4.33
C ARG A 126 34.73 12.29 3.27
N THR A 127 35.30 13.19 2.48
CA THR A 127 36.11 12.85 1.31
C THR A 127 37.60 12.92 1.65
N HIS A 128 38.37 11.94 1.15
CA HIS A 128 39.82 12.02 1.14
C HIS A 128 40.23 12.89 -0.06
N TRP A 129 40.88 14.01 0.20
CA TRP A 129 41.40 14.90 -0.85
C TRP A 129 42.64 14.27 -1.48
N THR A 130 42.78 14.41 -2.80
CA THR A 130 43.97 13.98 -3.54
C THR A 130 45.07 15.03 -3.44
N GLU A 131 46.30 14.68 -3.83
CA GLU A 131 47.40 15.64 -3.90
C GLU A 131 47.12 16.76 -4.92
N GLU A 132 46.44 16.43 -6.03
CA GLU A 132 45.97 17.38 -7.04
C GLU A 132 44.97 18.40 -6.45
N ASP A 133 43.99 17.93 -5.67
CA ASP A 133 43.05 18.81 -4.95
C ASP A 133 43.76 19.81 -4.04
N ILE A 134 44.77 19.32 -3.31
CA ILE A 134 45.56 20.12 -2.37
C ILE A 134 46.43 21.13 -3.14
N ALA A 135 47.05 20.71 -4.25
CA ALA A 135 47.84 21.59 -5.10
C ALA A 135 47.00 22.73 -5.70
N PHE A 136 45.82 22.45 -6.25
CA PHE A 136 44.90 23.48 -6.74
C PHE A 136 44.43 24.43 -5.63
N ALA A 137 44.09 23.91 -4.45
CA ALA A 137 43.70 24.74 -3.30
C ALA A 137 44.83 25.66 -2.85
N LEU A 138 46.08 25.18 -2.85
CA LEU A 138 47.27 25.98 -2.56
C LEU A 138 47.55 27.04 -3.64
N ALA A 139 47.35 26.72 -4.92
CA ALA A 139 47.52 27.67 -6.03
C ALA A 139 46.51 28.84 -5.97
N ILE A 140 45.22 28.56 -5.69
CA ILE A 140 44.23 29.64 -5.50
C ILE A 140 44.57 30.48 -4.26
N ARG A 141 45.02 29.83 -3.18
CA ARG A 141 45.41 30.50 -1.93
C ARG A 141 46.66 31.38 -2.08
N SER A 142 47.64 30.98 -2.89
CA SER A 142 48.87 31.76 -3.12
C SER A 142 48.60 33.02 -3.94
N VAL A 143 47.68 32.95 -4.91
CA VAL A 143 47.20 34.12 -5.67
C VAL A 143 46.39 35.08 -4.78
N SER A 144 45.44 34.58 -3.99
CA SER A 144 44.72 35.43 -3.03
C SER A 144 44.10 34.64 -1.87
N ALA A 145 44.70 34.77 -0.68
CA ALA A 145 44.18 34.21 0.55
C ALA A 145 42.84 34.83 1.01
N LYS A 146 42.39 35.94 0.42
CA LYS A 146 41.02 36.47 0.62
C LYS A 146 40.03 35.78 -0.31
N CYS A 147 40.36 35.65 -1.59
CA CYS A 147 39.52 34.96 -2.59
C CYS A 147 39.27 33.50 -2.18
N TYR A 148 40.32 32.75 -1.83
CA TYR A 148 40.21 31.36 -1.34
C TYR A 148 39.29 31.22 -0.11
N ARG A 149 39.35 32.19 0.82
CA ARG A 149 38.48 32.19 2.01
C ARG A 149 37.02 32.47 1.68
N TRP A 150 36.77 33.35 0.72
CA TRP A 150 35.41 33.66 0.24
C TRP A 150 34.80 32.45 -0.49
N LEU A 151 35.53 31.86 -1.44
CA LEU A 151 35.12 30.67 -2.20
C LEU A 151 34.85 29.42 -1.33
N ARG A 152 35.38 29.36 -0.11
CA ARG A 152 35.14 28.24 0.83
C ARG A 152 33.85 28.40 1.65
N MET A 153 33.31 29.61 1.74
CA MET A 153 32.21 29.94 2.66
C MET A 153 30.84 30.03 1.98
N HIS A 154 30.78 29.88 0.65
CA HIS A 154 29.59 30.05 -0.19
C HIS A 154 29.47 28.88 -1.18
#